data_AF-A0A396S777-F1
#
_entry.id   AF-A0A396S777-F1
#
_cell.length_a   1.000
_cell.length_b   1.000
_cell.length_c   1.000
_cell.angle_alpha   90.00
_cell.angle_beta   90.00
_cell.angle_gamma   90.00
#
_symmetry.space_group_name_H-M   'P 1'
#
loop_
_entity.id
_entity.type
_entity.pdbx_description
1 polymer ?
#
loop_
_entity_poly.entity_id
_entity_poly.type
_entity_poly.pdbx_seq_one_letter_code
_entity_poly.pdbx_strand_id
1 'polypeptide(L)'
;MKKIYLSIIILALFGFSFLTEEVKANSWVDYNKGIQLLEKRNYAKAIPYLKRAATESNNASYYRKLAQAYEANKQYQKASDTLYTEAKLHYKIGMKTGDMNTYHAVIAMAERLNSELELYAEEQVRPKNTKSLAKYEPAAGMYIGAFIDGDELLDKYKREEKYKEFNKQTGKNHATYFRYLKYGDDFPTDDWAMNVKKNGAAIHLALEPKNGLGEVKDNQYLREFARAAAAMEMPIFLRFAGEMNGNWVPWHGNPSKYKEAFRTVSRVMKQEAENVAMVWSPGSEPRDTINEYYPGDAYVDWVGTSIYNVRFFNNDVKKSAEHDNPLESLDFLYKEYANRKPIMVSEYGATTYSKAGNMDTTNFAINKMKMLYHGAMLKYPRVKSVQWFSVNAIKNARPGRKLNNYSLMENKKLFSAYSALIKHDYYLTDVVNGPFAKAQKPATPTVVALEKKVIRQPTTIYAWTKIYDPNISKVVFKLNGKSFGESRSYPFSVKINPNNLKSGKQKLQALVYDSKGKVAIKKSVTFQTGKEQKPAKD
;
A
#
# COMPACT_ATOMS: atom_id res chain seq x y z
N MET A 1 40.96 80.70 9.63
CA MET A 1 41.06 80.39 8.19
C MET A 1 41.06 78.86 8.06
N LYS A 2 40.05 78.11 7.60
CA LYS A 2 38.93 78.22 6.63
C LYS A 2 37.62 77.73 7.33
N LYS A 3 36.51 78.48 7.47
CA LYS A 3 35.33 78.70 6.56
C LYS A 3 34.89 77.42 5.81
N ILE A 4 33.84 76.68 6.23
CA ILE A 4 32.35 76.87 6.14
C ILE A 4 31.77 76.63 4.74
N TYR A 5 30.87 75.64 4.62
CA TYR A 5 29.50 75.62 4.01
C TYR A 5 28.91 74.23 4.37
N LEU A 6 27.96 74.02 5.29
CA LEU A 6 26.52 74.38 5.35
C LEU A 6 25.70 73.95 4.12
N SER A 7 24.82 72.95 4.30
CA SER A 7 23.43 72.86 3.79
C SER A 7 22.81 71.53 4.25
N ILE A 8 22.06 71.53 5.35
CA ILE A 8 20.58 71.59 5.44
C ILE A 8 19.91 70.22 5.29
N ILE A 9 19.40 69.78 6.44
CA ILE A 9 18.39 68.74 6.66
C ILE A 9 17.04 69.24 6.13
N ILE A 10 16.29 68.40 5.42
CA ILE A 10 14.82 68.50 5.36
C ILE A 10 14.22 67.18 5.82
N LEU A 11 13.38 67.31 6.84
CA LEU A 11 12.51 66.32 7.46
C LEU A 11 11.50 65.72 6.45
N ALA A 12 11.20 64.43 6.64
CA ALA A 12 9.83 63.90 6.62
C ALA A 12 9.79 62.72 7.61
N LEU A 13 9.54 62.96 8.90
CA LEU A 13 8.23 62.85 9.55
C LEU A 13 7.45 61.59 9.14
N PHE A 14 7.62 60.57 9.98
CA PHE A 14 6.57 59.71 10.54
C PHE A 14 5.33 59.43 9.68
N GLY A 15 5.35 58.25 9.06
CA GLY A 15 4.19 57.37 8.97
C GLY A 15 4.50 56.09 9.75
N PHE A 16 4.06 56.02 11.00
CA PHE A 16 4.09 54.80 11.82
C PHE A 16 3.46 53.64 11.03
N SER A 17 4.26 52.64 10.65
CA SER A 17 3.78 51.27 10.42
C SER A 17 4.23 50.43 11.60
N PHE A 18 3.68 50.72 12.78
CA PHE A 18 3.73 49.80 13.91
C PHE A 18 2.71 48.71 13.65
N LEU A 19 3.19 47.56 13.18
CA LEU A 19 2.60 46.24 13.33
C LEU A 19 3.63 45.26 12.74
N THR A 20 4.47 44.64 13.59
CA THR A 20 5.03 43.27 13.46
C THR A 20 6.27 42.96 14.35
N GLU A 21 6.87 43.92 15.07
CA GLU A 21 8.10 43.62 15.84
C GLU A 21 7.86 42.94 17.21
N GLU A 22 6.77 43.21 17.92
CA GLU A 22 6.53 42.60 19.24
C GLU A 22 6.28 41.07 19.22
N VAL A 23 5.69 40.54 18.15
CA VAL A 23 5.40 39.08 18.04
C VAL A 23 6.67 38.25 17.79
N LYS A 24 7.71 38.86 17.19
CA LYS A 24 8.99 38.17 16.91
C LYS A 24 9.85 37.99 18.17
N ALA A 25 9.75 38.89 19.15
CA ALA A 25 10.57 38.84 20.35
C ALA A 25 10.22 37.64 21.27
N ASN A 26 8.94 37.26 21.38
CA ASN A 26 8.51 36.21 22.31
C ASN A 26 8.74 34.79 21.75
N SER A 27 8.40 34.57 20.49
CA SER A 27 8.51 33.24 19.86
C SER A 27 9.96 32.75 19.70
N TRP A 28 10.92 33.64 19.43
CA TRP A 28 12.35 33.30 19.36
C TRP A 28 12.94 32.90 20.72
N VAL A 29 12.57 33.61 21.78
CA VAL A 29 12.98 33.30 23.16
C VAL A 29 12.45 31.93 23.58
N ASP A 30 11.16 31.69 23.34
CA ASP A 30 10.53 30.39 23.59
C ASP A 30 11.19 29.27 22.77
N TYR A 31 11.46 29.52 21.48
CA TYR A 31 12.14 28.54 20.63
C TYR A 31 13.51 28.16 21.21
N ASN A 32 14.37 29.14 21.50
CA ASN A 32 15.71 28.89 22.04
C ASN A 32 15.66 28.17 23.40
N LYS A 33 14.75 28.57 24.29
CA LYS A 33 14.58 27.89 25.57
C LYS A 33 14.13 26.44 25.37
N GLY A 34 13.21 26.22 24.44
CA GLY A 34 12.76 24.91 24.01
C GLY A 34 13.89 24.03 23.47
N ILE A 35 14.74 24.57 22.60
CA ILE A 35 15.91 23.86 22.03
C ILE A 35 16.91 23.48 23.12
N GLN A 36 17.27 24.40 24.02
CA GLN A 36 18.18 24.09 25.14
C GLN A 36 17.67 22.95 26.01
N LEU A 37 16.35 22.92 26.27
CA LEU A 37 15.72 21.83 27.03
C LEU A 37 15.69 20.52 26.25
N LEU A 38 15.44 20.58 24.94
CA LEU A 38 15.45 19.43 24.03
C LEU A 38 16.84 18.77 23.98
N GLU A 39 17.91 19.57 23.84
CA GLU A 39 19.31 19.11 23.85
C GLU A 39 19.69 18.45 25.18
N LYS A 40 19.21 19.01 26.29
CA LYS A 40 19.34 18.41 27.64
C LYS A 40 18.43 17.20 27.88
N ARG A 41 17.75 16.71 26.85
CA ARG A 41 16.79 15.59 26.90
C ARG A 41 15.61 15.80 27.85
N ASN A 42 15.30 17.05 28.19
CA ASN A 42 14.18 17.42 29.05
C ASN A 42 12.92 17.69 28.22
N TYR A 43 12.47 16.66 27.50
CA TYR A 43 11.44 16.79 26.46
C TYR A 43 10.11 17.32 27.00
N ALA A 44 9.68 16.83 28.16
CA ALA A 44 8.44 17.28 28.80
C ALA A 44 8.44 18.79 29.09
N LYS A 45 9.58 19.35 29.52
CA LYS A 45 9.72 20.79 29.75
C LYS A 45 9.95 21.58 28.45
N ALA A 46 10.56 20.99 27.43
CA ALA A 46 10.77 21.65 26.13
C ALA A 46 9.46 21.90 25.37
N ILE A 47 8.53 20.94 25.42
CA ILE A 47 7.28 20.94 24.63
C ILE A 47 6.47 22.24 24.79
N PRO A 48 6.15 22.75 26.00
CA PRO A 48 5.39 23.97 26.15
C PRO A 48 6.00 25.18 25.46
N TYR A 49 7.32 25.35 25.55
CA TYR A 49 8.05 26.45 24.90
C TYR A 49 8.03 26.32 23.38
N LEU A 50 8.39 25.14 22.85
CA LEU A 50 8.37 24.87 21.41
C LEU A 50 6.96 25.00 20.83
N LYS A 51 5.92 24.63 21.59
CA LYS A 51 4.52 24.75 21.16
C LYS A 51 4.10 26.21 21.02
N ARG A 52 4.42 27.06 22.01
CA ARG A 52 4.14 28.51 21.92
C ARG A 52 4.88 29.13 20.75
N ALA A 53 6.19 28.90 20.66
CA ALA A 53 7.01 29.39 19.55
C ALA A 53 6.45 29.00 18.18
N ALA A 54 6.11 27.72 17.96
CA ALA A 54 5.60 27.23 16.69
C ALA A 54 4.23 27.81 16.34
N THR A 55 3.35 27.96 17.34
CA THR A 55 1.99 28.49 17.13
C THR A 55 2.01 29.99 16.84
N GLU A 56 2.82 30.75 17.56
CA GLU A 56 2.93 32.21 17.39
C GLU A 56 3.61 32.60 16.07
N SER A 57 4.70 31.91 15.71
CA SER A 57 5.46 32.21 14.49
C SER A 57 4.90 31.56 13.23
N ASN A 58 4.10 30.50 13.36
CA ASN A 58 3.65 29.63 12.27
C ASN A 58 4.81 29.18 11.36
N ASN A 59 5.95 28.80 11.97
CA ASN A 59 7.19 28.49 11.27
C ASN A 59 7.42 26.97 11.12
N ALA A 60 7.73 26.51 9.91
CA ALA A 60 7.96 25.10 9.60
C ALA A 60 9.09 24.47 10.43
N SER A 61 10.21 25.17 10.60
CA SER A 61 11.34 24.68 11.41
C SER A 61 11.00 24.54 12.90
N TYR A 62 10.10 25.38 13.41
CA TYR A 62 9.67 25.31 14.81
C TYR A 62 8.71 24.15 15.02
N TYR A 63 7.78 23.93 14.08
CA TYR A 63 6.96 22.73 14.06
C TYR A 63 7.82 21.46 13.98
N ARG A 64 8.89 21.45 13.15
CA ARG A 64 9.82 20.32 13.09
C ARG A 64 10.43 19.99 14.46
N LYS A 65 10.88 21.00 15.20
CA LYS A 65 11.49 20.83 16.53
C LYS A 65 10.46 20.42 17.59
N LEU A 66 9.25 20.97 17.52
CA LEU A 66 8.13 20.53 18.37
C LEU A 66 7.78 19.05 18.11
N ALA A 67 7.72 18.62 16.85
CA ALA A 67 7.48 17.23 16.49
C ALA A 67 8.57 16.30 17.02
N GLN A 68 9.85 16.70 16.90
CA GLN A 68 10.99 15.96 17.48
C GLN A 68 10.85 15.83 19.00
N ALA A 69 10.45 16.90 19.70
CA ALA A 69 10.22 16.85 21.14
C ALA A 69 9.05 15.93 21.51
N TYR A 70 7.96 15.95 20.74
CA TYR A 70 6.85 15.01 20.93
C TYR A 70 7.26 13.56 20.70
N GLU A 71 7.98 13.25 19.62
CA GLU A 71 8.46 11.90 19.31
C GLU A 71 9.41 11.38 20.40
N ALA A 72 10.38 12.20 20.81
CA ALA A 72 11.32 11.88 21.89
C ALA A 72 10.63 11.66 23.24
N ASN A 73 9.51 12.35 23.48
CA ASN A 73 8.66 12.15 24.64
C ASN A 73 7.56 11.08 24.45
N LYS A 74 7.66 10.26 23.38
CA LYS A 74 6.73 9.16 23.06
C LYS A 74 5.27 9.59 22.82
N GLN A 75 5.06 10.85 22.43
CA GLN A 75 3.75 11.40 22.04
C GLN A 75 3.59 11.34 20.52
N TYR A 76 3.64 10.14 19.95
CA TYR A 76 3.77 9.91 18.50
C TYR A 76 2.65 10.54 17.66
N GLN A 77 1.38 10.42 18.08
CA GLN A 77 0.28 11.05 17.35
C GLN A 77 0.42 12.58 17.31
N LYS A 78 0.81 13.21 18.42
CA LYS A 78 1.04 14.67 18.44
C LYS A 78 2.21 15.07 17.56
N ALA A 79 3.26 14.24 17.50
CA ALA A 79 4.37 14.46 16.57
C ALA A 79 3.89 14.39 15.11
N SER A 80 3.09 13.39 14.76
CA SER A 80 2.46 13.25 13.44
C SER A 80 1.59 14.45 13.07
N ASP A 81 0.64 14.84 13.94
CA ASP A 81 -0.24 16.00 13.73
C ASP A 81 0.55 17.31 13.53
N THR A 82 1.66 17.45 14.26
CA THR A 82 2.57 18.58 14.14
C THR A 82 3.29 18.57 12.78
N LEU A 83 3.75 17.40 12.32
CA LEU A 83 4.38 17.25 11.00
C LEU A 83 3.39 17.48 9.87
N TYR A 84 2.12 17.08 10.00
CA TYR A 84 1.09 17.46 9.01
C TYR A 84 0.89 18.97 8.93
N THR A 85 1.04 19.68 10.06
CA THR A 85 0.97 21.15 10.08
C THR A 85 2.18 21.76 9.36
N GLU A 86 3.39 21.24 9.61
CA GLU A 86 4.60 21.61 8.87
C GLU A 86 4.45 21.33 7.36
N ALA A 87 3.93 20.15 7.00
CA ALA A 87 3.73 19.74 5.61
C ALA A 87 2.79 20.71 4.88
N LYS A 88 1.71 21.19 5.51
CA LYS A 88 0.81 22.20 4.91
C LYS A 88 1.53 23.51 4.56
N LEU A 89 2.56 23.90 5.33
CA LEU A 89 3.39 25.07 4.99
C LEU A 89 4.26 24.79 3.77
N HIS A 90 4.92 23.62 3.73
CA HIS A 90 5.72 23.22 2.57
C HIS A 90 4.90 23.00 1.31
N TYR A 91 3.65 22.51 1.43
CA TYR A 91 2.73 22.41 0.30
C TYR A 91 2.50 23.78 -0.36
N LYS A 92 2.23 24.82 0.45
CA LYS A 92 2.04 26.18 -0.06
C LYS A 92 3.29 26.74 -0.74
N ILE A 93 4.48 26.37 -0.27
CA ILE A 93 5.76 26.76 -0.88
C ILE A 93 5.94 26.01 -2.21
N GLY A 94 5.80 24.69 -2.20
CA GLY A 94 5.96 23.84 -3.38
C GLY A 94 4.99 24.19 -4.49
N MET A 95 3.75 24.54 -4.17
CA MET A 95 2.78 25.05 -5.15
C MET A 95 3.21 26.37 -5.83
N LYS A 96 4.08 27.17 -5.18
CA LYS A 96 4.62 28.41 -5.76
C LYS A 96 5.91 28.18 -6.53
N THR A 97 6.76 27.25 -6.07
CA THR A 97 8.09 27.00 -6.65
C THR A 97 8.11 25.87 -7.66
N GLY A 98 7.09 25.01 -7.70
CA GLY A 98 7.07 23.76 -8.44
C GLY A 98 7.78 22.60 -7.75
N ASP A 99 8.45 22.82 -6.62
CA ASP A 99 9.21 21.78 -5.89
C ASP A 99 8.42 21.23 -4.70
N MET A 100 7.87 20.02 -4.88
CA MET A 100 7.08 19.32 -3.86
C MET A 100 7.90 18.38 -2.96
N ASN A 101 9.22 18.27 -3.17
CA ASN A 101 10.05 17.27 -2.49
C ASN A 101 10.01 17.38 -0.97
N THR A 102 10.12 18.61 -0.44
CA THR A 102 10.09 18.82 1.00
C THR A 102 8.72 18.48 1.59
N TYR A 103 7.63 18.82 0.89
CA TYR A 103 6.27 18.43 1.30
C TYR A 103 6.15 16.91 1.42
N HIS A 104 6.57 16.17 0.39
CA HIS A 104 6.50 14.71 0.39
C HIS A 104 7.37 14.09 1.49
N ALA A 105 8.57 14.63 1.73
CA ALA A 105 9.44 14.17 2.82
C ALA A 105 8.80 14.37 4.21
N VAL A 106 8.18 15.54 4.46
CA VAL A 106 7.51 15.80 5.74
C VAL A 106 6.28 14.92 5.90
N ILE A 107 5.50 14.69 4.84
CA ILE A 107 4.36 13.77 4.84
C ILE A 107 4.82 12.35 5.19
N ALA A 108 5.89 11.85 4.58
CA ALA A 108 6.42 10.51 4.91
C ALA A 108 6.80 10.39 6.40
N MET A 109 7.37 11.46 6.98
CA MET A 109 7.66 11.50 8.42
C MET A 109 6.40 11.50 9.28
N ALA A 110 5.37 12.26 8.89
CA ALA A 110 4.10 12.32 9.58
C ALA A 110 3.41 10.95 9.56
N GLU A 111 3.35 10.31 8.39
CA GLU A 111 2.72 9.02 8.18
C GLU A 111 3.39 7.93 9.00
N ARG A 112 4.74 7.89 9.07
CA ARG A 112 5.49 6.94 9.92
C ARG A 112 5.06 6.98 11.39
N LEU A 113 4.64 8.14 11.90
CA LEU A 113 4.26 8.35 13.30
C LEU A 113 2.74 8.27 13.53
N ASN A 114 1.95 8.33 12.47
CA ASN A 114 0.50 8.41 12.54
C ASN A 114 -0.10 7.12 13.09
N SER A 115 -1.14 7.26 13.92
CA SER A 115 -1.97 6.15 14.38
C SER A 115 -3.38 6.26 13.81
N GLU A 116 -3.89 5.15 13.30
CA GLU A 116 -5.22 5.04 12.69
C GLU A 116 -5.97 3.89 13.34
N LEU A 117 -7.28 4.07 13.52
CA LEU A 117 -8.19 3.02 13.94
C LEU A 117 -9.52 3.20 13.21
N GLU A 118 -9.96 2.18 12.51
CA GLU A 118 -11.20 2.17 11.75
C GLU A 118 -11.92 0.84 11.96
N LEU A 119 -13.25 0.90 12.03
CA LEU A 119 -14.09 -0.27 12.30
C LEU A 119 -14.97 -0.56 11.09
N TYR A 120 -14.93 -1.80 10.65
CA TYR A 120 -15.60 -2.29 9.46
C TYR A 120 -16.53 -3.46 9.81
N ALA A 121 -17.67 -3.55 9.13
CA ALA A 121 -18.55 -4.71 9.19
C ALA A 121 -18.36 -5.54 7.91
N GLU A 122 -18.30 -6.86 8.07
CA GLU A 122 -18.40 -7.79 6.95
C GLU A 122 -19.83 -7.80 6.40
N GLU A 123 -19.99 -7.66 5.10
CA GLU A 123 -21.27 -7.78 4.41
C GLU A 123 -21.14 -8.79 3.26
N GLN A 124 -22.18 -9.59 3.06
CA GLN A 124 -22.33 -10.41 1.86
C GLN A 124 -23.17 -9.59 0.88
N VAL A 125 -22.52 -9.02 -0.13
CA VAL A 125 -23.18 -8.12 -1.08
C VAL A 125 -23.36 -8.84 -2.41
N ARG A 126 -24.59 -8.79 -2.93
CA ARG A 126 -24.82 -8.99 -4.37
C ARG A 126 -24.35 -7.75 -5.10
N PRO A 127 -23.45 -7.84 -6.10
CA PRO A 127 -23.08 -6.70 -6.91
C PRO A 127 -24.35 -6.03 -7.46
N LYS A 128 -24.65 -4.81 -7.01
CA LYS A 128 -25.75 -3.98 -7.54
C LYS A 128 -25.14 -2.75 -8.19
N ASN A 129 -25.56 -2.45 -9.41
CA ASN A 129 -25.25 -1.20 -10.13
C ASN A 129 -23.78 -0.76 -10.05
N THR A 130 -22.86 -1.66 -10.38
CA THR A 130 -21.45 -1.28 -10.54
C THR A 130 -21.28 -0.59 -11.89
N LYS A 131 -20.45 0.45 -11.96
CA LYS A 131 -19.82 0.88 -13.22
C LYS A 131 -19.31 -0.37 -13.97
N SER A 132 -19.17 -0.27 -15.30
CA SER A 132 -18.56 -1.36 -16.08
C SER A 132 -17.25 -1.80 -15.42
N LEU A 133 -17.19 -3.06 -15.00
CA LEU A 133 -15.98 -3.66 -14.46
C LEU A 133 -14.91 -3.68 -15.56
N ALA A 134 -13.64 -3.52 -15.18
CA ALA A 134 -12.56 -3.75 -16.12
C ALA A 134 -12.47 -5.24 -16.49
N LYS A 135 -11.74 -5.56 -17.57
CA LYS A 135 -11.51 -6.95 -17.97
C LYS A 135 -10.88 -7.72 -16.81
N TYR A 136 -11.51 -8.84 -16.44
CA TYR A 136 -11.15 -9.68 -15.29
C TYR A 136 -11.29 -9.06 -13.91
N GLU A 137 -11.96 -7.90 -13.79
CA GLU A 137 -12.15 -7.29 -12.48
C GLU A 137 -13.27 -8.00 -11.71
N PRO A 138 -13.00 -8.51 -10.49
CA PRO A 138 -14.06 -8.99 -9.62
C PRO A 138 -14.76 -7.79 -8.95
N ALA A 139 -16.09 -7.82 -8.86
CA ALA A 139 -16.89 -6.81 -8.17
C ALA A 139 -16.50 -6.70 -6.68
N ALA A 140 -16.24 -7.84 -6.04
CA ALA A 140 -15.76 -7.95 -4.65
C ALA A 140 -14.73 -9.07 -4.52
N GLY A 141 -13.94 -9.04 -3.44
CA GLY A 141 -12.82 -9.96 -3.22
C GLY A 141 -11.54 -9.54 -3.96
N MET A 142 -10.49 -10.32 -3.72
CA MET A 142 -9.13 -10.08 -4.22
C MET A 142 -8.47 -11.39 -4.64
N TYR A 143 -7.90 -11.44 -5.85
CA TYR A 143 -7.12 -12.57 -6.32
C TYR A 143 -5.83 -12.73 -5.51
N ILE A 144 -5.51 -13.97 -5.17
CA ILE A 144 -4.18 -14.34 -4.66
C ILE A 144 -3.40 -15.03 -5.77
N GLY A 145 -2.13 -14.69 -5.86
CA GLY A 145 -1.20 -15.33 -6.78
C GLY A 145 0.22 -15.31 -6.30
N ALA A 146 1.11 -15.94 -7.05
CA ALA A 146 2.51 -16.04 -6.70
C ALA A 146 3.42 -16.25 -7.91
N PHE A 147 4.66 -15.78 -7.80
CA PHE A 147 5.82 -16.32 -8.51
C PHE A 147 6.47 -17.35 -7.61
N ILE A 148 6.52 -18.60 -8.08
CA ILE A 148 7.05 -19.73 -7.31
C ILE A 148 8.24 -20.42 -7.99
N ASP A 149 8.57 -20.00 -9.22
CA ASP A 149 9.62 -20.63 -10.02
C ASP A 149 11.02 -20.39 -9.44
N GLY A 150 11.18 -19.43 -8.52
CA GLY A 150 12.42 -19.18 -7.78
C GLY A 150 12.41 -19.68 -6.34
N ASP A 151 11.43 -20.51 -5.96
CA ASP A 151 11.38 -21.17 -4.65
C ASP A 151 11.98 -22.58 -4.73
N GLU A 152 13.25 -22.70 -4.32
CA GLU A 152 14.06 -23.92 -4.47
C GLU A 152 13.43 -25.17 -3.81
N LEU A 153 12.57 -25.00 -2.80
CA LEU A 153 11.90 -26.14 -2.17
C LEU A 153 10.89 -26.83 -3.08
N LEU A 154 10.47 -26.17 -4.17
CA LEU A 154 9.62 -26.76 -5.20
C LEU A 154 10.42 -27.47 -6.31
N ASP A 155 11.73 -27.31 -6.38
CA ASP A 155 12.56 -27.90 -7.45
C ASP A 155 12.65 -29.43 -7.37
N LYS A 156 12.33 -30.01 -6.21
CA LYS A 156 12.20 -31.46 -6.04
C LYS A 156 10.98 -32.05 -6.76
N TYR A 157 10.00 -31.23 -7.14
CA TYR A 157 8.82 -31.68 -7.88
C TYR A 157 9.02 -31.49 -9.37
N LYS A 158 8.42 -32.39 -10.16
CA LYS A 158 8.39 -32.22 -11.61
C LYS A 158 7.66 -30.92 -11.97
N ARG A 159 8.05 -30.31 -13.09
CA ARG A 159 7.56 -28.98 -13.51
C ARG A 159 6.03 -28.93 -13.54
N GLU A 160 5.40 -30.00 -14.01
CA GLU A 160 3.96 -30.18 -14.13
C GLU A 160 3.22 -30.36 -12.80
N GLU A 161 3.93 -30.69 -11.73
CA GLU A 161 3.36 -30.88 -10.40
C GLU A 161 3.55 -29.67 -9.48
N LYS A 162 4.51 -28.78 -9.77
CA LYS A 162 4.90 -27.66 -8.88
C LYS A 162 3.71 -26.81 -8.42
N TYR A 163 2.83 -26.38 -9.33
CA TYR A 163 1.67 -25.55 -9.00
C TYR A 163 0.61 -26.30 -8.19
N LYS A 164 0.33 -27.55 -8.56
CA LYS A 164 -0.61 -28.42 -7.85
C LYS A 164 -0.14 -28.65 -6.41
N GLU A 165 1.15 -28.91 -6.25
CA GLU A 165 1.73 -29.16 -4.94
C GLU A 165 1.80 -27.89 -4.08
N PHE A 166 2.16 -26.75 -4.67
CA PHE A 166 2.09 -25.47 -3.96
C PHE A 166 0.67 -25.17 -3.46
N ASN A 167 -0.35 -25.38 -4.29
CA ASN A 167 -1.77 -25.24 -3.89
C ASN A 167 -2.16 -26.22 -2.78
N LYS A 168 -1.72 -27.48 -2.88
CA LYS A 168 -1.96 -28.50 -1.85
C LYS A 168 -1.34 -28.10 -0.51
N GLN A 169 -0.08 -27.65 -0.50
CA GLN A 169 0.62 -27.30 0.73
C GLN A 169 0.08 -26.00 1.36
N THR A 170 -0.27 -25.01 0.54
CA THR A 170 -0.89 -23.77 1.02
C THR A 170 -2.35 -23.98 1.44
N GLY A 171 -2.99 -25.06 0.99
CA GLY A 171 -4.36 -25.43 1.33
C GLY A 171 -5.42 -24.61 0.59
N LYS A 172 -5.04 -23.90 -0.48
CA LYS A 172 -5.95 -23.13 -1.33
C LYS A 172 -5.35 -22.94 -2.73
N ASN A 173 -6.21 -22.99 -3.74
CA ASN A 173 -5.79 -22.72 -5.12
C ASN A 173 -5.50 -21.24 -5.32
N HIS A 174 -4.41 -20.92 -6.03
CA HIS A 174 -4.08 -19.56 -6.42
C HIS A 174 -4.75 -19.20 -7.75
N ALA A 175 -5.32 -17.99 -7.82
CA ALA A 175 -6.02 -17.51 -9.01
C ALA A 175 -5.05 -17.19 -10.15
N THR A 176 -3.81 -16.83 -9.83
CA THR A 176 -2.81 -16.44 -10.82
C THR A 176 -1.42 -16.96 -10.44
N TYR A 177 -0.63 -17.32 -11.44
CA TYR A 177 0.81 -17.47 -11.31
C TYR A 177 1.53 -16.55 -12.28
N PHE A 178 2.66 -16.00 -11.86
CA PHE A 178 3.44 -15.11 -12.72
C PHE A 178 4.84 -15.60 -13.03
N ARG A 179 5.37 -15.12 -14.16
CA ARG A 179 6.72 -15.36 -14.65
C ARG A 179 7.21 -14.16 -15.46
N TYR A 180 8.52 -13.98 -15.54
CA TYR A 180 9.18 -13.02 -16.42
C TYR A 180 9.50 -13.63 -17.78
N LEU A 181 9.31 -12.85 -18.84
CA LEU A 181 9.67 -13.19 -20.20
C LEU A 181 10.37 -12.00 -20.85
N LYS A 182 11.40 -12.25 -21.65
CA LYS A 182 12.06 -11.20 -22.40
C LYS A 182 11.23 -10.88 -23.64
N TYR A 183 11.05 -9.61 -23.97
CA TYR A 183 10.50 -9.20 -25.26
C TYR A 183 11.41 -9.69 -26.40
N GLY A 184 10.80 -10.22 -27.46
CA GLY A 184 11.48 -10.92 -28.54
C GLY A 184 11.47 -12.44 -28.39
N ASP A 185 11.21 -12.98 -27.20
CA ASP A 185 10.97 -14.42 -27.01
C ASP A 185 9.51 -14.75 -27.38
N ASP A 186 9.29 -15.96 -27.87
CA ASP A 186 7.95 -16.47 -28.19
C ASP A 186 7.06 -16.53 -26.94
N PHE A 187 5.75 -16.43 -27.16
CA PHE A 187 4.80 -16.64 -26.07
C PHE A 187 5.02 -18.05 -25.49
N PRO A 188 5.09 -18.22 -24.16
CA PRO A 188 5.45 -19.50 -23.54
C PRO A 188 4.25 -20.46 -23.63
N THR A 189 4.02 -21.04 -24.80
CA THR A 189 3.08 -22.16 -25.00
C THR A 189 3.70 -23.49 -24.53
N ASP A 190 4.83 -23.41 -23.83
CA ASP A 190 5.52 -24.54 -23.23
C ASP A 190 4.69 -25.14 -22.09
N ASP A 191 5.25 -26.18 -21.47
CA ASP A 191 4.65 -26.84 -20.31
C ASP A 191 4.21 -25.84 -19.22
N TRP A 192 4.84 -24.67 -19.10
CA TRP A 192 4.48 -23.73 -18.05
C TRP A 192 3.04 -23.21 -18.17
N ALA A 193 2.71 -22.55 -19.28
CA ALA A 193 1.37 -21.97 -19.44
C ALA A 193 0.28 -23.04 -19.40
N MET A 194 0.56 -24.20 -20.00
CA MET A 194 -0.34 -25.35 -19.96
C MET A 194 -0.53 -25.90 -18.55
N ASN A 195 0.53 -25.95 -17.73
CA ASN A 195 0.44 -26.39 -16.34
C ASN A 195 -0.30 -25.39 -15.45
N VAL A 196 -0.10 -24.08 -15.65
CA VAL A 196 -0.89 -23.03 -15.00
C VAL A 196 -2.37 -23.18 -15.35
N LYS A 197 -2.69 -23.33 -16.66
CA LYS A 197 -4.05 -23.56 -17.16
C LYS A 197 -4.70 -24.81 -16.54
N LYS A 198 -3.97 -25.92 -16.48
CA LYS A 198 -4.44 -27.20 -15.90
C LYS A 198 -4.80 -27.09 -14.42
N ASN A 199 -4.18 -26.15 -13.69
CA ASN A 199 -4.50 -25.87 -12.29
C ASN A 199 -5.66 -24.86 -12.14
N GLY A 200 -6.30 -24.45 -13.23
CA GLY A 200 -7.41 -23.49 -13.23
C GLY A 200 -6.99 -22.04 -12.94
N ALA A 201 -5.69 -21.76 -12.93
CA ALA A 201 -5.15 -20.44 -12.68
C ALA A 201 -4.99 -19.65 -13.98
N ALA A 202 -5.03 -18.33 -13.87
CA ALA A 202 -4.68 -17.41 -14.95
C ALA A 202 -3.18 -17.11 -14.99
N ILE A 203 -2.71 -16.64 -16.13
CA ILE A 203 -1.31 -16.23 -16.31
C ILE A 203 -1.18 -14.75 -15.95
N HIS A 204 -0.15 -14.41 -15.20
CA HIS A 204 0.40 -13.06 -15.17
C HIS A 204 1.79 -13.08 -15.82
N LEU A 205 1.95 -12.46 -16.99
CA LEU A 205 3.20 -12.48 -17.74
C LEU A 205 3.88 -11.11 -17.63
N ALA A 206 5.06 -11.07 -17.02
CA ALA A 206 5.90 -9.87 -16.98
C ALA A 206 6.80 -9.83 -18.22
N LEU A 207 6.39 -9.07 -19.23
CA LEU A 207 7.10 -8.97 -20.52
C LEU A 207 8.08 -7.79 -20.50
N GLU A 208 9.37 -8.10 -20.54
CA GLU A 208 10.46 -7.14 -20.31
C GLU A 208 11.25 -6.84 -21.60
N PRO A 209 11.21 -5.60 -22.13
CA PRO A 209 12.01 -5.19 -23.27
C PRO A 209 13.47 -4.94 -22.86
N LYS A 210 14.21 -6.02 -22.54
CA LYS A 210 15.57 -5.95 -22.01
C LYS A 210 16.57 -5.28 -22.95
N ASN A 211 16.30 -5.25 -24.25
CA ASN A 211 17.12 -4.53 -25.23
C ASN A 211 16.66 -3.07 -25.41
N GLY A 212 15.70 -2.60 -24.62
CA GLY A 212 15.14 -1.25 -24.64
C GLY A 212 13.91 -1.11 -25.53
N LEU A 213 13.23 0.03 -25.44
CA LEU A 213 11.94 0.27 -26.09
C LEU A 213 11.99 0.38 -27.63
N GLY A 214 13.18 0.38 -28.25
CA GLY A 214 13.33 0.55 -29.71
C GLY A 214 12.87 -0.66 -30.54
N GLU A 215 12.87 -1.85 -29.94
CA GLU A 215 12.42 -3.10 -30.57
C GLU A 215 10.89 -3.25 -30.60
N VAL A 216 10.17 -2.43 -29.83
CA VAL A 216 8.73 -2.55 -29.62
C VAL A 216 8.01 -1.89 -30.79
N LYS A 217 7.56 -2.71 -31.73
CA LYS A 217 6.84 -2.28 -32.94
C LYS A 217 5.66 -3.21 -33.20
N ASP A 218 4.67 -2.68 -33.90
CA ASP A 218 3.62 -3.50 -34.49
C ASP A 218 4.22 -4.27 -35.68
N ASN A 219 4.78 -5.45 -35.41
CA ASN A 219 5.49 -6.28 -36.37
C ASN A 219 4.99 -7.73 -36.29
N GLN A 220 5.51 -8.58 -37.18
CA GLN A 220 5.15 -9.99 -37.24
C GLN A 220 5.33 -10.68 -35.88
N TYR A 221 6.46 -10.46 -35.20
CA TYR A 221 6.71 -11.00 -33.85
C TYR A 221 5.58 -10.66 -32.87
N LEU A 222 5.25 -9.39 -32.69
CA LEU A 222 4.25 -8.97 -31.69
C LEU A 222 2.85 -9.50 -32.03
N ARG A 223 2.54 -9.60 -33.33
CA ARG A 223 1.28 -10.16 -33.85
C ARG A 223 1.19 -11.66 -33.58
N GLU A 224 2.24 -12.42 -33.87
CA GLU A 224 2.31 -13.87 -33.62
C GLU A 224 2.28 -14.15 -32.11
N PHE A 225 3.01 -13.38 -31.31
CA PHE A 225 2.99 -13.44 -29.86
C PHE A 225 1.56 -13.24 -29.31
N ALA A 226 0.82 -12.26 -29.83
CA ALA A 226 -0.55 -12.02 -29.42
C ALA A 226 -1.51 -13.14 -29.86
N ARG A 227 -1.38 -13.66 -31.09
CA ARG A 227 -2.19 -14.81 -31.55
C ARG A 227 -1.93 -16.06 -30.72
N ALA A 228 -0.68 -16.32 -30.34
CA ALA A 228 -0.32 -17.41 -29.44
C ALA A 228 -0.95 -17.23 -28.05
N ALA A 229 -0.94 -15.99 -27.52
CA ALA A 229 -1.64 -15.66 -26.27
C ALA A 229 -3.16 -15.90 -26.36
N ALA A 230 -3.77 -15.59 -27.52
CA ALA A 230 -5.19 -15.84 -27.79
C ALA A 230 -5.52 -17.33 -27.81
N ALA A 231 -4.69 -18.13 -28.49
CA ALA A 231 -4.84 -19.58 -28.62
C ALA A 231 -4.76 -20.33 -27.28
N MET A 232 -4.23 -19.69 -26.22
CA MET A 232 -4.23 -20.27 -24.88
C MET A 232 -5.63 -20.39 -24.26
N GLU A 233 -6.64 -19.65 -24.75
CA GLU A 233 -8.03 -19.73 -24.28
C GLU A 233 -8.16 -19.72 -22.74
N MET A 234 -7.44 -18.81 -22.10
CA MET A 234 -7.44 -18.61 -20.66
C MET A 234 -7.21 -17.13 -20.34
N PRO A 235 -7.57 -16.67 -19.12
CA PRO A 235 -7.28 -15.30 -18.72
C PRO A 235 -5.76 -15.04 -18.61
N ILE A 236 -5.32 -13.93 -19.19
CA ILE A 236 -3.92 -13.48 -19.16
C ILE A 236 -3.85 -12.03 -18.69
N PHE A 237 -3.02 -11.76 -17.71
CA PHE A 237 -2.60 -10.42 -17.30
C PHE A 237 -1.21 -10.15 -17.87
N LEU A 238 -1.12 -9.29 -18.88
CA LEU A 238 0.16 -8.94 -19.49
C LEU A 238 0.71 -7.66 -18.85
N ARG A 239 1.73 -7.81 -18.01
CA ARG A 239 2.48 -6.71 -17.41
C ARG A 239 3.68 -6.37 -18.27
N PHE A 240 3.47 -5.49 -19.24
CA PHE A 240 4.52 -5.03 -20.14
C PHE A 240 5.36 -3.92 -19.51
N ALA A 241 6.69 -4.09 -19.55
CA ALA A 241 7.68 -3.09 -19.15
C ALA A 241 7.36 -2.45 -17.78
N GLY A 242 7.25 -3.29 -16.74
CA GLY A 242 6.98 -2.85 -15.37
C GLY A 242 8.12 -2.01 -14.77
N GLU A 243 7.81 -1.27 -13.70
CA GLU A 243 8.77 -0.48 -12.91
C GLU A 243 9.56 0.59 -13.68
N MET A 244 8.99 1.05 -14.80
CA MET A 244 9.57 2.06 -15.69
C MET A 244 9.94 3.40 -15.05
N ASN A 245 9.37 3.72 -13.88
CA ASN A 245 9.70 4.91 -13.09
C ASN A 245 11.05 4.78 -12.35
N GLY A 246 11.61 3.58 -12.23
CA GLY A 246 12.90 3.33 -11.57
C GLY A 246 14.07 3.24 -12.56
N ASN A 247 15.25 3.74 -12.16
CA ASN A 247 16.46 3.72 -13.01
C ASN A 247 17.17 2.36 -13.10
N TRP A 248 16.58 1.29 -12.56
CA TRP A 248 17.16 -0.06 -12.53
C TRP A 248 16.74 -0.94 -13.72
N VAL A 249 15.93 -0.40 -14.64
CA VAL A 249 15.46 -1.06 -15.86
C VAL A 249 15.90 -0.29 -17.11
N PRO A 250 16.20 -0.97 -18.24
CA PRO A 250 16.68 -0.31 -19.46
C PRO A 250 15.58 0.46 -20.23
N TRP A 251 14.32 0.35 -19.83
CA TRP A 251 13.17 1.06 -20.41
C TRP A 251 12.72 2.29 -19.60
N HIS A 252 13.55 2.76 -18.67
CA HIS A 252 13.37 4.01 -17.93
C HIS A 252 13.92 5.23 -18.71
N GLY A 253 13.51 6.43 -18.31
CA GLY A 253 14.15 7.70 -18.68
C GLY A 253 13.50 8.43 -19.86
N ASN A 254 12.65 7.75 -20.64
CA ASN A 254 11.89 8.37 -21.73
C ASN A 254 10.39 8.04 -21.64
N PRO A 255 9.62 8.81 -20.85
CA PRO A 255 8.19 8.57 -20.66
C PRO A 255 7.38 8.62 -21.97
N SER A 256 7.76 9.47 -22.93
CA SER A 256 7.06 9.55 -24.23
C SER A 256 7.19 8.24 -25.02
N LYS A 257 8.43 7.76 -25.19
CA LYS A 257 8.73 6.49 -25.88
C LYS A 257 8.12 5.30 -25.15
N TYR A 258 8.11 5.33 -23.81
CA TYR A 258 7.43 4.31 -23.01
C TYR A 258 5.93 4.24 -23.32
N LYS A 259 5.26 5.40 -23.31
CA LYS A 259 3.82 5.48 -23.62
C LYS A 259 3.53 4.97 -25.03
N GLU A 260 4.35 5.33 -26.01
CA GLU A 260 4.22 4.82 -27.39
C GLU A 260 4.32 3.29 -27.44
N ALA A 261 5.38 2.72 -26.86
CA ALA A 261 5.59 1.28 -26.82
C ALA A 261 4.44 0.53 -26.13
N PHE A 262 4.00 1.02 -24.96
CA PHE A 262 2.87 0.42 -24.23
C PHE A 262 1.58 0.46 -25.06
N ARG A 263 1.30 1.59 -25.72
CA ARG A 263 0.12 1.75 -26.59
C ARG A 263 0.16 0.80 -27.78
N THR A 264 1.34 0.55 -28.34
CA THR A 264 1.54 -0.41 -29.43
C THR A 264 1.22 -1.83 -28.99
N VAL A 265 1.80 -2.30 -27.88
CA VAL A 265 1.49 -3.63 -27.32
C VAL A 265 0.01 -3.77 -27.01
N SER A 266 -0.58 -2.78 -26.31
CA SER A 266 -1.99 -2.77 -25.96
C SER A 266 -2.92 -2.85 -27.18
N ARG A 267 -2.62 -2.11 -28.26
CA ARG A 267 -3.40 -2.14 -29.50
C ARG A 267 -3.35 -3.51 -30.18
N VAL A 268 -2.17 -4.11 -30.29
CA VAL A 268 -2.03 -5.44 -30.91
C VAL A 268 -2.77 -6.49 -30.07
N MET A 269 -2.61 -6.48 -28.75
CA MET A 269 -3.35 -7.39 -27.86
C MET A 269 -4.86 -7.22 -27.99
N LYS A 270 -5.36 -5.99 -28.05
CA LYS A 270 -6.79 -5.72 -28.25
C LYS A 270 -7.33 -6.25 -29.59
N GLN A 271 -6.50 -6.29 -30.63
CA GLN A 271 -6.89 -6.76 -31.96
C GLN A 271 -6.80 -8.28 -32.11
N GLU A 272 -5.80 -8.90 -31.52
CA GLU A 272 -5.48 -10.32 -31.76
C GLU A 272 -5.83 -11.23 -30.57
N ALA A 273 -5.90 -10.69 -29.35
CA ALA A 273 -5.96 -11.46 -28.10
C ALA A 273 -6.89 -10.83 -27.06
N GLU A 274 -8.21 -10.96 -27.29
CA GLU A 274 -9.21 -10.38 -26.39
C GLU A 274 -9.13 -10.90 -24.95
N ASN A 275 -8.54 -12.08 -24.74
CA ASN A 275 -8.30 -12.70 -23.45
C ASN A 275 -7.12 -12.09 -22.66
N VAL A 276 -6.40 -11.12 -23.22
CA VAL A 276 -5.30 -10.43 -22.54
C VAL A 276 -5.78 -9.13 -21.90
N ALA A 277 -5.58 -8.98 -20.59
CA ALA A 277 -5.72 -7.74 -19.85
C ALA A 277 -4.36 -7.04 -19.72
N MET A 278 -4.27 -5.78 -20.14
CA MET A 278 -3.05 -4.98 -20.06
C MET A 278 -2.84 -4.41 -18.65
N VAL A 279 -1.70 -4.71 -18.04
CA VAL A 279 -1.30 -4.23 -16.71
C VAL A 279 -0.20 -3.18 -16.84
N TRP A 280 -0.50 -1.92 -16.53
CA TRP A 280 0.52 -0.87 -16.39
C TRP A 280 0.98 -0.81 -14.93
N SER A 281 2.24 -1.15 -14.66
CA SER A 281 2.71 -1.42 -13.30
C SER A 281 3.99 -0.66 -12.93
N PRO A 282 3.91 0.60 -12.48
CA PRO A 282 5.05 1.31 -11.90
C PRO A 282 5.56 0.64 -10.61
N GLY A 283 6.82 0.84 -10.27
CA GLY A 283 7.35 0.55 -8.93
C GLY A 283 6.73 1.50 -7.91
N SER A 284 6.66 1.10 -6.64
CA SER A 284 6.11 1.96 -5.58
C SER A 284 6.93 3.24 -5.35
N GLU A 285 8.18 3.24 -5.80
CA GLU A 285 9.11 4.37 -5.78
C GLU A 285 9.91 4.39 -7.09
N PRO A 286 10.42 5.55 -7.54
CA PRO A 286 10.11 6.90 -7.06
C PRO A 286 8.68 7.33 -7.47
N ARG A 287 7.95 8.00 -6.57
CA ARG A 287 6.52 8.34 -6.78
C ARG A 287 6.26 9.51 -7.72
N ASP A 288 7.14 10.49 -7.72
CA ASP A 288 7.03 11.75 -8.45
C ASP A 288 6.94 11.56 -9.98
N THR A 289 7.66 10.59 -10.52
CA THR A 289 7.68 10.32 -11.96
C THR A 289 6.61 9.34 -12.43
N ILE A 290 5.84 8.71 -11.54
CA ILE A 290 4.85 7.67 -11.90
C ILE A 290 3.89 8.15 -12.99
N ASN A 291 3.32 9.34 -12.82
CA ASN A 291 2.27 9.84 -13.72
C ASN A 291 2.80 10.18 -15.12
N GLU A 292 4.09 10.44 -15.28
CA GLU A 292 4.70 10.76 -16.59
C GLU A 292 4.60 9.59 -17.58
N TYR A 293 4.64 8.36 -17.04
CA TYR A 293 4.64 7.11 -17.79
C TYR A 293 3.24 6.54 -18.05
N TYR A 294 2.17 7.17 -17.56
CA TYR A 294 0.82 6.64 -17.73
C TYR A 294 0.37 6.72 -19.20
N PRO A 295 0.07 5.60 -19.88
CA PRO A 295 -0.22 5.58 -21.32
C PRO A 295 -1.65 6.02 -21.66
N GLY A 296 -2.53 6.15 -20.66
CA GLY A 296 -3.92 6.57 -20.80
C GLY A 296 -4.93 5.42 -20.66
N ASP A 297 -6.14 5.74 -20.19
CA ASP A 297 -7.17 4.78 -19.81
C ASP A 297 -7.59 3.81 -20.91
N ALA A 298 -7.49 4.21 -22.19
CA ALA A 298 -7.85 3.39 -23.33
C ALA A 298 -6.93 2.18 -23.55
N TYR A 299 -5.73 2.20 -22.95
CA TYR A 299 -4.68 1.20 -23.16
C TYR A 299 -4.45 0.30 -21.95
N VAL A 300 -5.00 0.66 -20.79
CA VAL A 300 -4.75 0.01 -19.50
C VAL A 300 -6.03 -0.63 -18.99
N ASP A 301 -5.99 -1.93 -18.70
CA ASP A 301 -7.07 -2.61 -17.99
C ASP A 301 -6.85 -2.53 -16.47
N TRP A 302 -5.60 -2.71 -16.02
CA TRP A 302 -5.21 -2.76 -14.61
C TRP A 302 -4.03 -1.84 -14.30
N VAL A 303 -4.07 -1.18 -13.15
CA VAL A 303 -2.91 -0.46 -12.60
C VAL A 303 -2.22 -1.36 -11.58
N GLY A 304 -0.96 -1.67 -11.85
CA GLY A 304 -0.12 -2.53 -11.04
C GLY A 304 0.82 -1.75 -10.11
N THR A 305 1.43 -2.45 -9.15
CA THR A 305 2.63 -1.98 -8.46
C THR A 305 3.45 -3.10 -7.84
N SER A 306 4.76 -2.91 -7.76
CA SER A 306 5.67 -3.78 -7.03
C SER A 306 5.99 -3.21 -5.65
N ILE A 307 5.84 -4.01 -4.59
CA ILE A 307 6.06 -3.60 -3.20
C ILE A 307 6.96 -4.61 -2.51
N TYR A 308 8.11 -4.15 -2.00
CA TYR A 308 9.04 -4.99 -1.24
C TYR A 308 9.31 -4.39 0.13
N ASN A 309 8.93 -5.12 1.19
CA ASN A 309 9.28 -4.74 2.55
C ASN A 309 10.60 -5.40 2.96
N VAL A 310 11.65 -4.59 3.04
CA VAL A 310 12.97 -4.97 3.57
C VAL A 310 13.11 -4.47 5.00
N ARG A 311 13.92 -5.13 5.83
CA ARG A 311 14.12 -4.69 7.23
C ARG A 311 14.95 -3.41 7.34
N PHE A 312 15.86 -3.21 6.39
CA PHE A 312 16.79 -2.10 6.32
C PHE A 312 16.90 -1.59 4.89
N PHE A 313 16.63 -0.30 4.68
CA PHE A 313 16.78 0.32 3.37
C PHE A 313 18.25 0.42 2.98
N ASN A 314 18.52 0.30 1.67
CA ASN A 314 19.84 0.45 1.07
C ASN A 314 20.94 -0.39 1.75
N ASN A 315 20.55 -1.55 2.31
CA ASN A 315 21.44 -2.44 3.05
C ASN A 315 22.18 -1.76 4.23
N ASP A 316 21.56 -0.76 4.86
CA ASP A 316 22.13 0.03 5.96
C ASP A 316 21.32 -0.16 7.24
N VAL A 317 21.94 -0.74 8.29
CA VAL A 317 21.30 -1.00 9.58
C VAL A 317 20.76 0.26 10.29
N LYS A 318 21.29 1.44 9.92
CA LYS A 318 20.82 2.73 10.44
C LYS A 318 19.50 3.17 9.81
N LYS A 319 19.11 2.59 8.68
CA LYS A 319 17.89 2.90 7.91
C LYS A 319 16.83 1.82 8.09
N SER A 320 16.43 1.61 9.35
CA SER A 320 15.39 0.64 9.72
C SER A 320 14.03 0.99 9.12
N ALA A 321 13.41 0.01 8.44
CA ALA A 321 12.04 0.11 7.91
C ALA A 321 11.00 -0.58 8.81
N GLU A 322 11.36 -0.87 10.07
CA GLU A 322 10.49 -1.57 11.04
C GLU A 322 9.09 -0.93 11.12
N HIS A 323 9.02 0.40 11.06
CA HIS A 323 7.79 1.17 11.26
C HIS A 323 7.00 1.43 9.96
N ASP A 324 7.53 1.06 8.80
CA ASP A 324 6.92 1.40 7.51
C ASP A 324 5.71 0.53 7.22
N ASN A 325 4.56 1.14 6.92
CA ASN A 325 3.36 0.36 6.61
C ASN A 325 3.28 0.10 5.09
N PRO A 326 3.14 -1.16 4.63
CA PRO A 326 3.07 -1.46 3.20
C PRO A 326 1.89 -0.79 2.47
N LEU A 327 0.83 -0.41 3.18
CA LEU A 327 -0.30 0.30 2.57
C LEU A 327 0.07 1.72 2.11
N GLU A 328 1.09 2.33 2.71
CA GLU A 328 1.55 3.66 2.29
C GLU A 328 2.13 3.64 0.87
N SER A 329 2.64 2.49 0.43
CA SER A 329 3.09 2.28 -0.95
C SER A 329 1.94 2.18 -1.95
N LEU A 330 0.72 1.86 -1.50
CA LEU A 330 -0.49 1.82 -2.34
C LEU A 330 -1.17 3.17 -2.47
N ASP A 331 -0.95 4.05 -1.50
CA ASP A 331 -1.82 5.17 -1.21
C ASP A 331 -1.93 6.17 -2.36
N PHE A 332 -0.79 6.48 -3.00
CA PHE A 332 -0.74 7.34 -4.16
C PHE A 332 -1.50 6.75 -5.36
N LEU A 333 -1.15 5.52 -5.76
CA LEU A 333 -1.77 4.86 -6.91
C LEU A 333 -3.26 4.65 -6.71
N TYR A 334 -3.66 4.31 -5.48
CA TYR A 334 -5.06 4.12 -5.16
C TYR A 334 -5.86 5.42 -5.31
N LYS A 335 -5.36 6.52 -4.73
CA LYS A 335 -6.02 7.84 -4.84
C LYS A 335 -6.12 8.30 -6.30
N GLU A 336 -5.08 8.06 -7.09
CA GLU A 336 -4.99 8.53 -8.47
C GLU A 336 -5.82 7.70 -9.47
N TYR A 337 -5.81 6.37 -9.33
CA TYR A 337 -6.31 5.46 -10.38
C TYR A 337 -7.50 4.58 -9.97
N ALA A 338 -7.72 4.33 -8.68
CA ALA A 338 -8.70 3.31 -8.24
C ALA A 338 -10.15 3.63 -8.62
N ASN A 339 -10.47 4.90 -8.89
CA ASN A 339 -11.80 5.34 -9.34
C ASN A 339 -12.13 4.91 -10.79
N ARG A 340 -11.12 4.52 -11.57
CA ARG A 340 -11.21 4.20 -13.00
C ARG A 340 -10.67 2.81 -13.33
N LYS A 341 -9.69 2.32 -12.58
CA LYS A 341 -8.99 1.04 -12.85
C LYS A 341 -8.88 0.20 -11.57
N PRO A 342 -9.00 -1.13 -11.63
CA PRO A 342 -8.61 -2.00 -10.52
C PRO A 342 -7.09 -1.93 -10.29
N ILE A 343 -6.69 -2.13 -9.04
CA ILE A 343 -5.30 -2.14 -8.61
C ILE A 343 -4.82 -3.58 -8.42
N MET A 344 -3.63 -3.89 -8.92
CA MET A 344 -2.91 -5.15 -8.71
C MET A 344 -1.60 -4.86 -7.97
N VAL A 345 -1.32 -5.57 -6.88
CA VAL A 345 0.04 -5.67 -6.35
C VAL A 345 0.75 -6.75 -7.15
N SER A 346 1.38 -6.32 -8.25
CA SER A 346 2.00 -7.15 -9.27
C SER A 346 3.15 -7.98 -8.74
N GLU A 347 3.83 -7.47 -7.72
CA GLU A 347 4.86 -8.20 -6.96
C GLU A 347 4.81 -7.76 -5.50
N TYR A 348 4.85 -8.73 -4.60
CA TYR A 348 4.95 -8.48 -3.18
C TYR A 348 5.94 -9.42 -2.50
N GLY A 349 6.84 -8.88 -1.69
CA GLY A 349 7.71 -9.68 -0.84
C GLY A 349 8.00 -8.98 0.48
N ALA A 350 8.08 -9.75 1.56
CA ALA A 350 8.55 -9.28 2.85
C ALA A 350 9.68 -10.18 3.35
N THR A 351 10.80 -9.57 3.73
CA THR A 351 12.04 -10.31 3.98
C THR A 351 11.98 -11.10 5.29
N THR A 352 12.33 -12.39 5.26
CA THR A 352 12.51 -13.26 6.44
C THR A 352 13.94 -13.29 6.94
N TYR A 353 14.90 -12.82 6.14
CA TYR A 353 16.27 -12.63 6.56
C TYR A 353 16.91 -11.45 5.81
N SER A 354 17.60 -10.59 6.54
CA SER A 354 18.28 -9.41 5.98
C SER A 354 19.79 -9.53 6.13
N LYS A 355 20.52 -9.44 5.00
CA LYS A 355 21.99 -9.43 4.98
C LYS A 355 22.58 -8.23 5.75
N ALA A 356 21.97 -7.04 5.63
CA ALA A 356 22.44 -5.82 6.30
C ALA A 356 22.68 -6.00 7.80
N GLY A 357 21.71 -6.59 8.50
CA GLY A 357 21.79 -6.86 9.94
C GLY A 357 22.22 -8.28 10.28
N ASN A 358 22.50 -9.12 9.28
CA ASN A 358 22.76 -10.55 9.44
C ASN A 358 21.77 -11.23 10.42
N MET A 359 20.47 -11.01 10.22
CA MET A 359 19.45 -11.38 11.21
C MET A 359 18.20 -12.00 10.60
N ASP A 360 17.56 -12.88 11.39
CA ASP A 360 16.20 -13.32 11.16
C ASP A 360 15.22 -12.13 11.31
N THR A 361 14.31 -12.04 10.35
CA THR A 361 13.29 -10.98 10.26
C THR A 361 11.91 -11.59 10.03
N THR A 362 11.71 -12.85 10.46
CA THR A 362 10.48 -13.61 10.23
C THR A 362 9.24 -12.91 10.79
N ASN A 363 9.32 -12.38 12.01
CA ASN A 363 8.20 -11.65 12.61
C ASN A 363 7.87 -10.35 11.84
N PHE A 364 8.90 -9.66 11.35
CA PHE A 364 8.74 -8.51 10.48
C PHE A 364 8.00 -8.92 9.20
N ALA A 365 8.42 -9.98 8.50
CA ALA A 365 7.76 -10.47 7.30
C ALA A 365 6.28 -10.80 7.53
N ILE A 366 5.98 -11.55 8.60
CA ILE A 366 4.60 -11.95 8.95
C ILE A 366 3.74 -10.72 9.22
N ASN A 367 4.27 -9.74 9.95
CA ASN A 367 3.54 -8.51 10.26
C ASN A 367 3.27 -7.68 9.01
N LYS A 368 4.26 -7.48 8.13
CA LYS A 368 4.08 -6.73 6.88
C LYS A 368 3.09 -7.42 5.93
N MET A 369 3.19 -8.74 5.78
CA MET A 369 2.23 -9.52 5.00
C MET A 369 0.79 -9.31 5.50
N LYS A 370 0.57 -9.47 6.81
CA LYS A 370 -0.75 -9.26 7.41
C LYS A 370 -1.25 -7.82 7.24
N MET A 371 -0.38 -6.83 7.42
CA MET A 371 -0.71 -5.42 7.21
C MET A 371 -1.15 -5.16 5.76
N LEU A 372 -0.42 -5.68 4.76
CA LEU A 372 -0.79 -5.50 3.35
C LEU A 372 -2.10 -6.21 3.03
N TYR A 373 -2.20 -7.51 3.30
CA TYR A 373 -3.33 -8.31 2.83
C TYR A 373 -4.64 -7.95 3.54
N HIS A 374 -4.62 -7.75 4.85
CA HIS A 374 -5.83 -7.34 5.58
C HIS A 374 -6.10 -5.86 5.44
N GLY A 375 -5.06 -5.04 5.34
CA GLY A 375 -5.20 -3.62 5.09
C GLY A 375 -5.82 -3.31 3.73
N ALA A 376 -5.35 -3.99 2.67
CA ALA A 376 -5.93 -3.91 1.34
C ALA A 376 -7.41 -4.33 1.34
N MET A 377 -7.73 -5.45 1.99
CA MET A 377 -9.12 -5.91 2.17
C MET A 377 -10.02 -4.84 2.79
N LEU A 378 -9.55 -4.15 3.84
CA LEU A 378 -10.36 -3.20 4.62
C LEU A 378 -10.39 -1.78 4.05
N LYS A 379 -9.25 -1.24 3.64
CA LYS A 379 -9.10 0.17 3.24
C LYS A 379 -9.11 0.40 1.74
N TYR A 380 -8.77 -0.62 0.96
CA TYR A 380 -8.52 -0.48 -0.47
C TYR A 380 -9.31 -1.51 -1.29
N PRO A 381 -10.67 -1.48 -1.27
CA PRO A 381 -11.52 -2.47 -1.93
C PRO A 381 -11.36 -2.55 -3.46
N ARG A 382 -10.67 -1.59 -4.09
CA ARG A 382 -10.27 -1.62 -5.50
C ARG A 382 -8.90 -2.27 -5.74
N VAL A 383 -8.19 -2.69 -4.71
CA VAL A 383 -7.08 -3.64 -4.82
C VAL A 383 -7.69 -5.02 -5.00
N LYS A 384 -7.53 -5.58 -6.19
CA LYS A 384 -8.21 -6.79 -6.64
C LYS A 384 -7.27 -7.95 -6.91
N SER A 385 -5.95 -7.75 -6.75
CA SER A 385 -4.97 -8.83 -6.85
C SER A 385 -3.72 -8.53 -6.02
N VAL A 386 -3.13 -9.56 -5.41
CA VAL A 386 -1.78 -9.52 -4.82
C VAL A 386 -1.00 -10.77 -5.27
N GLN A 387 0.24 -10.55 -5.73
CA GLN A 387 1.15 -11.58 -6.23
C GLN A 387 2.37 -11.71 -5.30
N TRP A 388 2.53 -12.81 -4.57
CA TRP A 388 3.73 -13.00 -3.77
C TRP A 388 4.95 -13.36 -4.65
N PHE A 389 6.08 -12.70 -4.46
CA PHE A 389 7.35 -13.01 -5.10
C PHE A 389 8.19 -13.98 -4.24
N SER A 390 8.04 -15.29 -4.48
CA SER A 390 8.65 -16.33 -3.64
C SER A 390 10.04 -16.67 -4.14
N VAL A 391 11.05 -15.94 -3.66
CA VAL A 391 12.45 -16.15 -4.04
C VAL A 391 13.39 -15.95 -2.86
N ASN A 392 14.31 -16.87 -2.67
CA ASN A 392 15.51 -16.60 -1.87
C ASN A 392 16.48 -15.73 -2.68
N ALA A 393 16.28 -14.40 -2.63
CA ALA A 393 17.08 -13.47 -3.41
C ALA A 393 18.56 -13.43 -2.97
N ILE A 394 18.90 -13.89 -1.77
CA ILE A 394 20.32 -14.04 -1.36
C ILE A 394 21.05 -15.06 -2.21
N LYS A 395 20.38 -16.13 -2.62
CA LYS A 395 20.95 -17.16 -3.48
C LYS A 395 20.83 -16.76 -4.95
N ASN A 396 19.60 -16.39 -5.35
CA ASN A 396 19.18 -16.41 -6.75
C ASN A 396 19.15 -15.04 -7.44
N ALA A 397 19.26 -13.93 -6.71
CA ALA A 397 19.32 -12.62 -7.37
C ALA A 397 20.68 -12.36 -8.01
N ARG A 398 20.71 -11.45 -8.99
CA ARG A 398 21.96 -10.96 -9.58
C ARG A 398 22.90 -10.35 -8.53
N PRO A 399 24.23 -10.33 -8.77
CA PRO A 399 25.18 -9.63 -7.90
C PRO A 399 24.73 -8.21 -7.54
N GLY A 400 24.96 -7.81 -6.29
CA GLY A 400 24.47 -6.52 -5.76
C GLY A 400 23.00 -6.51 -5.30
N ARG A 401 22.18 -7.52 -5.67
CA ARG A 401 20.79 -7.67 -5.20
C ARG A 401 20.58 -8.84 -4.22
N LYS A 402 21.63 -9.60 -3.93
CA LYS A 402 21.68 -10.71 -2.96
C LYS A 402 21.64 -10.23 -1.51
N LEU A 403 20.50 -9.66 -1.10
CA LEU A 403 20.38 -8.92 0.18
C LEU A 403 19.29 -9.45 1.13
N ASN A 404 18.23 -10.07 0.59
CA ASN A 404 17.02 -10.41 1.34
C ASN A 404 16.50 -11.80 0.95
N ASN A 405 15.72 -12.43 1.83
CA ASN A 405 15.03 -13.69 1.54
C ASN A 405 13.51 -13.50 1.54
N TYR A 406 12.86 -13.70 0.38
CA TYR A 406 11.42 -13.55 0.20
C TYR A 406 10.69 -14.88 -0.05
N SER A 407 11.38 -16.02 0.04
CA SER A 407 10.75 -17.33 -0.13
C SER A 407 9.63 -17.52 0.91
N LEU A 408 8.44 -17.90 0.43
CA LEU A 408 7.33 -18.33 1.28
C LEU A 408 7.64 -19.67 1.94
N MET A 409 8.32 -20.58 1.25
CA MET A 409 8.39 -21.98 1.67
C MET A 409 9.59 -22.28 2.58
N GLU A 410 10.71 -21.57 2.42
CA GLU A 410 11.91 -21.81 3.25
C GLU A 410 11.67 -21.53 4.73
N ASN A 411 10.74 -20.61 5.06
CA ASN A 411 10.39 -20.27 6.44
C ASN A 411 9.02 -20.81 6.84
N LYS A 412 8.99 -21.86 7.67
CA LYS A 412 7.74 -22.52 8.11
C LYS A 412 6.75 -21.58 8.82
N LYS A 413 7.23 -20.59 9.59
CA LYS A 413 6.36 -19.65 10.31
C LYS A 413 5.67 -18.68 9.34
N LEU A 414 6.42 -18.12 8.38
CA LEU A 414 5.85 -17.30 7.32
C LEU A 414 4.86 -18.11 6.48
N PHE A 415 5.26 -19.31 6.03
CA PHE A 415 4.41 -20.19 5.23
C PHE A 415 3.07 -20.49 5.93
N SER A 416 3.11 -20.86 7.21
CA SER A 416 1.92 -21.17 8.00
C SER A 416 1.03 -19.93 8.17
N ALA A 417 1.62 -18.76 8.38
CA ALA A 417 0.89 -17.51 8.47
C ALA A 417 0.23 -17.12 7.13
N TYR A 418 0.91 -17.32 6.00
CA TYR A 418 0.36 -17.09 4.67
C TYR A 418 -0.81 -18.04 4.38
N SER A 419 -0.60 -19.36 4.57
CA SER A 419 -1.64 -20.39 4.38
C SER A 419 -2.88 -20.11 5.22
N ALA A 420 -2.73 -19.74 6.50
CA ALA A 420 -3.85 -19.39 7.36
C ALA A 420 -4.59 -18.13 6.89
N LEU A 421 -3.85 -17.12 6.43
CA LEU A 421 -4.39 -15.85 5.97
C LEU A 421 -5.27 -16.03 4.73
N ILE A 422 -4.78 -16.74 3.71
CA ILE A 422 -5.46 -16.82 2.41
C ILE A 422 -6.74 -17.68 2.45
N LYS A 423 -6.98 -18.46 3.52
CA LYS A 423 -8.19 -19.28 3.68
C LYS A 423 -9.49 -18.46 3.67
N HIS A 424 -9.45 -17.18 4.04
CA HIS A 424 -10.63 -16.32 4.03
C HIS A 424 -11.27 -16.24 2.64
N ASP A 425 -12.61 -16.27 2.56
CA ASP A 425 -13.37 -16.29 1.29
C ASP A 425 -13.27 -14.99 0.49
N TYR A 426 -12.75 -13.92 1.11
CA TYR A 426 -12.39 -12.68 0.43
C TYR A 426 -11.27 -12.89 -0.61
N TYR A 427 -10.37 -13.84 -0.35
CA TYR A 427 -9.28 -14.18 -1.25
C TYR A 427 -9.78 -15.19 -2.28
N LEU A 428 -9.86 -14.76 -3.53
CA LEU A 428 -10.46 -15.50 -4.64
C LEU A 428 -9.44 -16.46 -5.27
N THR A 429 -9.92 -17.63 -5.66
CA THR A 429 -9.14 -18.71 -6.29
C THR A 429 -9.31 -18.79 -7.79
N ASP A 430 -10.31 -18.11 -8.35
CA ASP A 430 -10.65 -18.13 -9.76
C ASP A 430 -10.71 -16.71 -10.29
N VAL A 431 -10.14 -16.47 -11.47
CA VAL A 431 -10.35 -15.22 -12.21
C VAL A 431 -11.75 -15.20 -12.80
N VAL A 432 -12.40 -14.04 -12.76
CA VAL A 432 -13.81 -13.87 -13.13
C VAL A 432 -14.02 -12.66 -14.04
N ASN A 433 -15.13 -12.61 -14.77
CA ASN A 433 -15.60 -11.46 -15.56
C ASN A 433 -14.71 -11.10 -16.76
N GLY A 434 -14.68 -11.95 -17.78
CA GLY A 434 -14.02 -11.70 -19.07
C GLY A 434 -13.94 -12.96 -19.94
N PRO A 435 -13.33 -12.89 -21.14
CA PRO A 435 -13.14 -14.06 -22.00
C PRO A 435 -12.46 -15.21 -21.26
N PHE A 436 -12.99 -16.43 -21.41
CA PHE A 436 -12.49 -17.65 -20.76
C PHE A 436 -12.45 -17.63 -19.22
N ALA A 437 -13.00 -16.59 -18.58
CA ALA A 437 -13.14 -16.50 -17.13
C ALA A 437 -14.55 -16.92 -16.70
N LYS A 438 -14.67 -17.40 -15.46
CA LYS A 438 -15.99 -17.71 -14.87
C LYS A 438 -16.77 -16.41 -14.63
N ALA A 439 -18.09 -16.49 -14.59
CA ALA A 439 -18.87 -15.39 -14.00
C ALA A 439 -18.63 -15.35 -12.48
N GLN A 440 -18.58 -14.16 -11.89
CA GLN A 440 -18.46 -14.07 -10.44
C GLN A 440 -19.70 -14.62 -9.72
N LYS A 441 -19.49 -15.38 -8.65
CA LYS A 441 -20.59 -15.86 -7.79
C LYS A 441 -21.33 -14.69 -7.10
N PRO A 442 -22.66 -14.75 -6.94
CA PRO A 442 -23.45 -13.60 -6.51
C PRO A 442 -23.18 -13.10 -5.08
N ALA A 443 -22.65 -13.93 -4.18
CA ALA A 443 -22.32 -13.51 -2.82
C ALA A 443 -20.82 -13.68 -2.60
N THR A 444 -20.10 -12.56 -2.52
CA THR A 444 -18.71 -12.54 -2.09
C THR A 444 -18.60 -11.64 -0.87
N PRO A 445 -17.84 -12.03 0.17
CA PRO A 445 -17.59 -11.16 1.31
C PRO A 445 -17.01 -9.82 0.85
N THR A 446 -17.57 -8.73 1.35
CA THR A 446 -17.00 -7.39 1.27
C THR A 446 -17.06 -6.76 2.66
N VAL A 447 -16.47 -5.59 2.79
CA VAL A 447 -16.40 -4.85 4.04
C VAL A 447 -16.83 -3.41 3.83
N VAL A 448 -17.49 -2.88 4.84
CA VAL A 448 -18.04 -1.52 4.84
C VAL A 448 -17.76 -0.86 6.17
N ALA A 449 -17.70 0.47 6.22
CA ALA A 449 -17.58 1.18 7.48
C ALA A 449 -18.75 0.80 8.43
N LEU A 450 -18.44 0.49 9.70
CA LEU A 450 -19.43 0.11 10.72
C LEU A 450 -20.35 1.29 11.12
N GLU A 451 -19.85 2.51 11.00
CA GLU A 451 -20.57 3.69 11.45
C GLU A 451 -21.94 3.83 10.76
N LYS A 452 -22.99 3.97 11.56
CA LYS A 452 -24.39 4.08 11.11
C LYS A 452 -24.94 2.84 10.38
N LYS A 453 -24.23 1.71 10.39
CA LYS A 453 -24.75 0.45 9.83
C LYS A 453 -25.83 -0.16 10.70
N VAL A 454 -26.72 -0.93 10.07
CA VAL A 454 -27.76 -1.72 10.74
C VAL A 454 -27.40 -3.20 10.63
N ILE A 455 -27.01 -3.81 11.74
CA ILE A 455 -26.66 -5.23 11.82
C ILE A 455 -27.94 -6.02 12.15
N ARG A 456 -28.33 -6.91 11.24
CA ARG A 456 -29.55 -7.74 11.35
C ARG A 456 -29.28 -9.24 11.41
N GLN A 457 -28.06 -9.65 11.10
CA GLN A 457 -27.58 -11.03 11.16
C GLN A 457 -26.23 -11.06 11.90
N PRO A 458 -25.75 -12.23 12.36
CA PRO A 458 -24.42 -12.35 12.93
C PRO A 458 -23.34 -11.84 11.97
N THR A 459 -22.57 -10.84 12.38
CA THR A 459 -21.62 -10.13 11.51
C THR A 459 -20.26 -10.01 12.17
N THR A 460 -19.20 -10.30 11.41
CA THR A 460 -17.82 -10.04 11.83
C THR A 460 -17.54 -8.55 11.73
N ILE A 461 -17.04 -7.97 12.83
CA ILE A 461 -16.51 -6.61 12.85
C ILE A 461 -15.00 -6.69 12.83
N TYR A 462 -14.37 -6.01 11.88
CA TYR A 462 -12.93 -5.85 11.81
C TYR A 462 -12.50 -4.49 12.36
N ALA A 463 -11.33 -4.46 12.99
CA ALA A 463 -10.59 -3.26 13.31
C ALA A 463 -9.35 -3.20 12.41
N TRP A 464 -9.34 -2.26 11.46
CA TRP A 464 -8.09 -1.83 10.87
C TRP A 464 -7.38 -0.92 11.87
N THR A 465 -6.08 -1.16 12.07
CA THR A 465 -5.29 -0.35 12.97
C THR A 465 -3.86 -0.18 12.45
N LYS A 466 -3.33 1.01 12.63
CA LYS A 466 -1.92 1.38 12.47
C LYS A 466 -1.55 2.16 13.72
N ILE A 467 -0.43 1.85 14.36
CA ILE A 467 0.15 2.67 15.43
C ILE A 467 1.66 2.73 15.20
N TYR A 468 2.35 3.67 15.86
CA TYR A 468 3.80 3.78 15.74
C TYR A 468 4.52 2.46 16.06
N ASP A 469 4.08 1.72 17.08
CA ASP A 469 4.60 0.39 17.38
C ASP A 469 3.96 -0.66 16.46
N PRO A 470 4.68 -1.20 15.45
CA PRO A 470 4.08 -2.13 14.50
C PRO A 470 3.67 -3.47 15.13
N ASN A 471 4.16 -3.76 16.34
CA ASN A 471 3.91 -5.01 17.07
C ASN A 471 2.71 -4.85 18.02
N ILE A 472 1.53 -4.69 17.45
CA ILE A 472 0.26 -4.58 18.19
C ILE A 472 0.02 -5.88 18.97
N SER A 473 -0.07 -5.79 20.30
CA SER A 473 -0.26 -6.96 21.16
C SER A 473 -1.70 -7.47 21.16
N LYS A 474 -2.67 -6.56 21.15
CA LYS A 474 -4.10 -6.87 21.06
C LYS A 474 -4.97 -5.67 20.74
N VAL A 475 -6.18 -5.95 20.27
CA VAL A 475 -7.30 -5.01 20.22
C VAL A 475 -8.40 -5.52 21.16
N VAL A 476 -8.82 -4.70 22.12
CA VAL A 476 -9.93 -4.99 23.04
C VAL A 476 -11.17 -4.25 22.57
N PHE A 477 -12.28 -4.96 22.49
CA PHE A 477 -13.59 -4.44 22.11
C PHE A 477 -14.48 -4.31 23.35
N LYS A 478 -15.10 -3.15 23.50
CA LYS A 478 -16.14 -2.88 24.51
C LYS A 478 -17.45 -2.51 23.82
N LEU A 479 -18.53 -3.18 24.19
CA LEU A 479 -19.87 -2.90 23.69
C LEU A 479 -20.70 -2.23 24.79
N ASN A 480 -21.19 -1.02 24.51
CA ASN A 480 -21.92 -0.17 25.45
C ASN A 480 -21.19 -0.03 26.81
N GLY A 481 -19.86 0.12 26.75
CA GLY A 481 -19.00 0.29 27.92
C GLY A 481 -18.56 -1.01 28.61
N LYS A 482 -19.19 -2.15 28.30
CA LYS A 482 -18.85 -3.47 28.87
C LYS A 482 -17.83 -4.20 28.01
N SER A 483 -16.98 -5.05 28.62
CA SER A 483 -16.07 -5.92 27.89
C SER A 483 -16.86 -6.83 26.94
N PHE A 484 -16.43 -6.94 25.69
CA PHE A 484 -17.13 -7.71 24.66
C PHE A 484 -16.25 -8.78 24.01
N GLY A 485 -14.96 -8.50 23.81
CA GLY A 485 -14.01 -9.48 23.28
C GLY A 485 -12.64 -8.86 23.06
N GLU A 486 -11.65 -9.68 22.72
CA GLU A 486 -10.33 -9.23 22.30
C GLU A 486 -9.81 -10.06 21.13
N SER A 487 -8.91 -9.47 20.34
CA SER A 487 -8.19 -10.14 19.26
C SER A 487 -6.70 -9.81 19.33
N ARG A 488 -5.84 -10.79 19.02
CA ARG A 488 -4.38 -10.73 19.23
C ARG A 488 -3.58 -10.83 17.94
N SER A 489 -4.25 -10.90 16.80
CA SER A 489 -3.62 -10.99 15.50
C SER A 489 -4.51 -10.36 14.44
N TYR A 490 -3.87 -9.88 13.37
CA TYR A 490 -4.61 -9.50 12.18
C TYR A 490 -5.32 -10.72 11.54
N PRO A 491 -6.51 -10.49 10.95
CA PRO A 491 -7.29 -9.26 11.05
C PRO A 491 -7.94 -9.17 12.43
N PHE A 492 -7.74 -8.05 13.14
CA PHE A 492 -8.31 -7.88 14.47
C PHE A 492 -9.83 -7.82 14.35
N SER A 493 -10.54 -8.71 15.03
CA SER A 493 -11.98 -8.84 14.83
C SER A 493 -12.74 -9.32 16.05
N VAL A 494 -14.05 -9.08 16.04
CA VAL A 494 -15.02 -9.64 16.97
C VAL A 494 -16.33 -9.92 16.23
N LYS A 495 -17.08 -10.94 16.63
CA LYS A 495 -18.38 -11.25 16.03
C LYS A 495 -19.51 -10.62 16.84
N ILE A 496 -20.39 -9.88 16.18
CA ILE A 496 -21.61 -9.34 16.79
C ILE A 496 -22.78 -10.24 16.39
N ASN A 497 -23.52 -10.75 17.37
CA ASN A 497 -24.81 -11.38 17.15
C ASN A 497 -25.92 -10.41 17.58
N PRO A 498 -26.71 -9.84 16.66
CA PRO A 498 -27.73 -8.85 16.99
C PRO A 498 -28.85 -9.44 17.87
N ASN A 499 -29.06 -10.75 17.85
CA ASN A 499 -30.07 -11.42 18.70
C ASN A 499 -29.73 -11.35 20.19
N ASN A 500 -28.45 -11.12 20.53
CA ASN A 500 -27.99 -10.97 21.91
C ASN A 500 -28.04 -9.51 22.39
N LEU A 501 -28.54 -8.59 21.56
CA LEU A 501 -28.52 -7.15 21.80
C LEU A 501 -29.94 -6.58 21.73
N LYS A 502 -30.20 -5.55 22.54
CA LYS A 502 -31.45 -4.77 22.41
C LYS A 502 -31.50 -4.16 21.01
N SER A 503 -32.67 -4.11 20.38
CA SER A 503 -32.84 -3.39 19.11
C SER A 503 -32.52 -1.90 19.32
N GLY A 504 -31.96 -1.26 18.30
CA GLY A 504 -31.64 0.16 18.30
C GLY A 504 -30.14 0.47 18.40
N LYS A 505 -29.82 1.64 18.95
CA LYS A 505 -28.48 2.21 18.92
C LYS A 505 -27.52 1.44 19.84
N GLN A 506 -26.39 1.02 19.28
CA GLN A 506 -25.28 0.36 19.96
C GLN A 506 -24.00 1.18 19.81
N LYS A 507 -23.10 1.10 20.79
CA LYS A 507 -21.78 1.75 20.75
C LYS A 507 -20.68 0.72 20.93
N LEU A 508 -19.86 0.51 19.90
CA LEU A 508 -18.66 -0.32 19.96
C LEU A 508 -17.43 0.57 20.13
N GLN A 509 -16.61 0.28 21.13
CA GLN A 509 -15.30 0.90 21.33
C GLN A 509 -14.21 -0.14 21.11
N ALA A 510 -13.20 0.20 20.30
CA ALA A 510 -11.97 -0.57 20.17
C ALA A 510 -10.82 0.18 20.85
N LEU A 511 -9.98 -0.56 21.59
CA LEU A 511 -8.76 -0.08 22.23
C LEU A 511 -7.58 -0.90 21.71
N VAL A 512 -6.61 -0.24 21.11
CA VAL A 512 -5.41 -0.87 20.54
C VAL A 512 -4.29 -0.79 21.56
N TYR A 513 -3.66 -1.92 21.85
CA TYR A 513 -2.55 -2.02 22.77
C TYR A 513 -1.23 -2.21 22.01
N ASP A 514 -0.22 -1.42 22.37
CA ASP A 514 1.14 -1.57 21.85
C ASP A 514 1.83 -2.86 22.38
N SER A 515 3.06 -3.11 21.95
CA SER A 515 3.83 -4.30 22.38
C SER A 515 4.11 -4.34 23.89
N LYS A 516 3.96 -3.20 24.58
CA LYS A 516 4.18 -3.03 26.02
C LYS A 516 2.89 -3.07 26.84
N GLY A 517 1.76 -3.36 26.21
CA GLY A 517 0.46 -3.45 26.87
C GLY A 517 -0.12 -2.08 27.27
N LYS A 518 0.31 -0.99 26.65
CA LYS A 518 -0.30 0.34 26.84
C LYS A 518 -1.30 0.63 25.72
N VAL A 519 -2.40 1.30 26.06
CA VAL A 519 -3.37 1.76 25.05
C VAL A 519 -2.72 2.85 24.20
N ALA A 520 -2.49 2.55 22.92
CA ALA A 520 -1.92 3.49 21.96
C ALA A 520 -2.98 4.39 21.33
N ILE A 521 -4.12 3.82 20.95
CA ILE A 521 -5.26 4.54 20.38
C ILE A 521 -6.58 3.85 20.76
N LYS A 522 -7.67 4.61 20.82
CA LYS A 522 -9.03 4.09 21.00
C LYS A 522 -10.01 4.84 20.09
N LYS A 523 -11.03 4.15 19.61
CA LYS A 523 -12.12 4.74 18.82
C LYS A 523 -13.45 4.16 19.25
N SER A 524 -14.50 4.97 19.21
CA SER A 524 -15.87 4.52 19.45
C SER A 524 -16.72 4.83 18.24
N VAL A 525 -17.46 3.84 17.77
CA VAL A 525 -18.38 3.95 16.64
C VAL A 525 -19.77 3.54 17.10
N THR A 526 -20.78 4.24 16.59
CA THR A 526 -22.17 3.89 16.82
C THR A 526 -22.71 3.13 15.60
N PHE A 527 -23.42 2.04 15.84
CA PHE A 527 -24.18 1.29 14.85
C PHE A 527 -25.58 0.99 15.40
N GLN A 528 -26.44 0.37 14.61
CA GLN A 528 -27.76 -0.08 15.02
C GLN A 528 -27.86 -1.59 14.93
N THR A 529 -28.66 -2.18 15.82
CA THR A 529 -29.15 -3.55 15.72
C THR A 529 -30.64 -3.53 15.43
N GLY A 530 -31.10 -4.46 14.60
CA GLY A 530 -32.53 -4.63 14.30
C GLY A 530 -32.86 -6.10 14.11
N LYS A 531 -34.16 -6.41 14.14
CA LYS A 531 -34.63 -7.76 13.79
C LYS A 531 -34.32 -8.05 12.32
N GLU A 532 -34.05 -9.31 12.02
CA GLU A 532 -33.93 -9.82 10.66
C GLU A 532 -35.19 -9.46 9.86
N GLN A 533 -35.04 -8.79 8.72
CA GLN A 533 -36.16 -8.57 7.82
C GLN A 533 -36.49 -9.92 7.20
N LYS A 534 -37.74 -10.39 7.33
CA LYS A 534 -38.23 -11.53 6.52
C LYS A 534 -37.91 -11.20 5.05
N PRO A 535 -37.40 -12.16 4.26
CA PRO A 535 -37.21 -11.92 2.83
C PRO A 535 -38.49 -11.35 2.24
N ALA A 536 -38.38 -10.30 1.43
CA ALA A 536 -39.49 -9.93 0.57
C ALA A 536 -39.87 -11.19 -0.22
N LYS A 537 -41.14 -11.59 -0.16
CA LYS A 537 -41.65 -12.59 -1.09
C LYS A 537 -41.53 -11.95 -2.47
N ASP A 538 -40.58 -12.44 -3.26
CA ASP A 538 -40.46 -12.12 -4.67
C ASP A 538 -41.69 -12.67 -5.43
#